data_AF-A0A1C6BE45-F1
#
_entry.id   AF-A0A1C6BE45-F1
#
_cell.length_a   1.000
_cell.length_b   1.000
_cell.length_c   1.000
_cell.angle_alpha   90.00
_cell.angle_beta   90.00
_cell.angle_gamma   90.00
#
_symmetry.space_group_name_H-M   'P 1'
#
loop_
_entity.id
_entity.type
_entity.pdbx_description
1 polymer ?
#
loop_
_entity_poly.entity_id
_entity_poly.type
_entity_poly.pdbx_seq_one_letter_code
_entity_poly.pdbx_strand_id
1 'polypeptide(L)'
;MSETTKEPTPQSRTNQLSFFVKQKIKWISSISRESQMKATLANLRRGIGKVPGELPELWGTLFQNFPEELNEKASETEPSKVEWAAYLSLTLYALHQQGHDIVTANMNSDGVGIGTAVRRLVPDGEEAESSSAFRRFQTLATSSDIKELSHHIRGIIQLLSQAGIGLDYAKLSEDLYHYQFEDSRDGVRLKWGRQYFGGVKKMENEE
;
A
#
# COMPACT_ATOMS: atom_id res chain seq x y z
N MET A 1 8.19 -28.03 -30.55
CA MET A 1 7.11 -27.01 -30.48
C MET A 1 7.35 -26.23 -29.21
N SER A 2 8.00 -25.09 -29.32
CA SER A 2 8.29 -24.19 -28.21
C SER A 2 7.04 -23.35 -27.94
N GLU A 3 6.33 -23.66 -26.85
CA GLU A 3 5.32 -22.77 -26.29
C GLU A 3 6.02 -21.49 -25.83
N THR A 4 5.92 -20.46 -26.66
CA THR A 4 6.24 -19.08 -26.27
C THR A 4 5.24 -18.66 -25.19
N THR A 5 5.61 -18.83 -23.92
CA THR A 5 4.95 -18.14 -22.81
C THR A 5 5.12 -16.64 -23.06
N LYS A 6 4.05 -15.98 -23.53
CA LYS A 6 4.03 -14.54 -23.73
C LYS A 6 4.32 -13.88 -22.37
N GLU A 7 5.37 -13.07 -22.30
CA GLU A 7 5.67 -12.31 -21.09
C GLU A 7 4.41 -11.54 -20.64
N PRO A 8 4.02 -11.61 -19.36
CA PRO A 8 2.88 -10.85 -18.88
C PRO A 8 3.19 -9.35 -19.00
N THR A 9 2.28 -8.63 -19.68
CA THR A 9 2.38 -7.17 -19.85
C THR A 9 2.42 -6.47 -18.48
N PRO A 10 3.01 -5.27 -18.37
CA PRO A 10 3.07 -4.53 -17.10
C PRO A 10 1.71 -4.37 -16.42
N GLN A 11 0.64 -4.16 -17.20
CA GLN A 11 -0.74 -4.09 -16.71
C GLN A 11 -1.25 -5.43 -16.15
N SER A 12 -0.84 -6.55 -16.73
CA SER A 12 -1.16 -7.88 -16.22
C SER A 12 -0.47 -8.15 -14.89
N ARG A 13 0.79 -7.72 -14.74
CA ARG A 13 1.55 -7.89 -13.48
C ARG A 13 0.97 -7.04 -12.35
N THR A 14 0.60 -5.78 -12.60
CA THR A 14 0.01 -4.92 -11.56
C THR A 14 -1.36 -5.41 -11.12
N ASN A 15 -2.19 -5.89 -12.06
CA ASN A 15 -3.47 -6.51 -11.73
C ASN A 15 -3.31 -7.78 -10.86
N GLN A 16 -2.31 -8.61 -11.14
CA GLN A 16 -2.02 -9.79 -10.33
C GLN A 16 -1.52 -9.41 -8.92
N LEU A 17 -0.63 -8.41 -8.83
CA LEU A 17 -0.12 -7.90 -7.56
C LEU A 17 -1.25 -7.33 -6.69
N SER A 18 -2.09 -6.46 -7.25
CA SER A 18 -3.18 -5.84 -6.49
C SER A 18 -4.23 -6.86 -6.08
N PHE A 19 -4.54 -7.81 -6.96
CA PHE A 19 -5.38 -8.95 -6.61
C PHE A 19 -4.77 -9.76 -5.46
N PHE A 20 -3.48 -10.10 -5.52
CA PHE A 20 -2.78 -10.84 -4.46
C PHE A 20 -2.85 -10.11 -3.11
N VAL A 21 -2.53 -8.81 -3.08
CA VAL A 21 -2.60 -8.00 -1.85
C VAL A 21 -4.04 -7.95 -1.31
N LYS A 22 -5.03 -7.77 -2.18
CA LYS A 22 -6.45 -7.79 -1.80
C LYS A 22 -6.86 -9.13 -1.19
N GLN A 23 -6.45 -10.25 -1.80
CA GLN A 23 -6.75 -11.58 -1.27
C GLN A 23 -6.05 -11.84 0.06
N LYS A 24 -4.81 -11.37 0.24
CA LYS A 24 -4.09 -11.50 1.51
C LYS A 24 -4.76 -10.73 2.63
N ILE A 25 -5.18 -9.49 2.39
CA ILE A 25 -5.92 -8.70 3.39
C ILE A 25 -7.24 -9.39 3.74
N LYS A 26 -8.01 -9.85 2.74
CA LYS A 26 -9.25 -10.62 2.97
C LYS A 26 -9.00 -11.89 3.77
N TRP A 27 -7.94 -12.62 3.46
CA TRP A 27 -7.57 -13.82 4.20
C TRP A 27 -7.28 -13.50 5.68
N ILE A 28 -6.50 -12.45 5.96
CA ILE A 28 -6.25 -11.99 7.35
C ILE A 28 -7.56 -11.68 8.06
N SER A 29 -8.47 -10.94 7.42
CA SER A 29 -9.79 -10.61 7.97
C SER A 29 -10.70 -11.82 8.18
N SER A 30 -10.47 -12.91 7.45
CA SER A 30 -11.26 -14.15 7.57
C SER A 30 -10.81 -15.11 8.66
N ILE A 31 -9.65 -14.85 9.30
CA ILE A 31 -9.12 -15.70 10.37
C ILE A 31 -10.11 -15.70 11.56
N SER A 32 -10.79 -16.83 11.77
CA SER A 32 -11.87 -16.94 12.76
C SER A 32 -11.40 -16.77 14.21
N ARG A 33 -10.14 -17.12 14.51
CA ARG A 33 -9.55 -16.95 15.84
C ARG A 33 -8.90 -15.58 15.95
N GLU A 34 -9.52 -14.69 16.72
CA GLU A 34 -9.05 -13.30 16.90
C GLU A 34 -7.58 -13.22 17.38
N SER A 35 -7.17 -14.11 18.30
CA SER A 35 -5.78 -14.16 18.78
C SER A 35 -4.78 -14.49 17.66
N GLN A 36 -5.13 -15.40 16.76
CA GLN A 36 -4.30 -15.78 15.62
C GLN A 36 -4.23 -14.65 14.58
N MET A 37 -5.35 -13.97 14.35
CA MET A 37 -5.41 -12.79 13.49
C MET A 37 -4.54 -11.65 14.04
N LYS A 38 -4.68 -11.32 15.33
CA LYS A 38 -3.86 -10.32 16.02
C LYS A 38 -2.38 -10.67 15.99
N ALA A 39 -2.03 -11.94 16.17
CA ALA A 39 -0.66 -12.43 16.04
C ALA A 39 -0.12 -12.28 14.61
N THR A 40 -0.93 -12.58 13.59
CA THR A 40 -0.54 -12.41 12.18
C THR A 40 -0.24 -10.95 11.85
N LEU A 41 -1.12 -10.03 12.26
CA LEU A 41 -0.90 -8.59 12.09
C LEU A 41 0.31 -8.10 12.90
N ALA A 42 0.50 -8.59 14.14
CA ALA A 42 1.66 -8.25 14.96
C ALA A 42 2.97 -8.71 14.33
N ASN A 43 2.99 -9.90 13.73
CA ASN A 43 4.13 -10.41 13.01
C ASN A 43 4.44 -9.52 11.80
N LEU A 44 3.47 -9.22 10.95
CA LEU A 44 3.66 -8.31 9.81
C LEU A 44 4.21 -6.94 10.22
N ARG A 45 3.74 -6.36 11.34
CA ARG A 45 4.25 -5.09 11.85
C ARG A 45 5.75 -5.12 12.18
N ARG A 46 6.31 -6.27 12.55
CA ARG A 46 7.76 -6.41 12.80
C ARG A 46 8.59 -6.17 11.53
N GLY A 47 8.00 -6.31 10.35
CA GLY A 47 8.62 -6.00 9.07
C GLY A 47 8.69 -4.50 8.73
N ILE A 48 8.05 -3.63 9.50
CA ILE A 48 8.13 -2.19 9.23
C ILE A 48 9.57 -1.70 9.37
N GLY A 49 10.08 -1.04 8.32
CA GLY A 49 11.46 -0.54 8.26
C GLY A 49 12.50 -1.63 7.99
N LYS A 50 12.07 -2.83 7.57
CA LYS A 50 12.92 -3.94 7.13
C LYS A 50 12.80 -4.14 5.63
N VAL A 51 13.81 -4.79 5.07
CA VAL A 51 13.88 -5.20 3.66
C VAL A 51 13.16 -6.56 3.51
N PRO A 52 12.44 -6.82 2.40
CA PRO A 52 11.92 -8.15 2.13
C PRO A 52 13.04 -9.20 2.19
N GLY A 53 12.81 -10.30 2.90
CA GLY A 53 13.82 -11.34 3.13
C GLY A 53 14.59 -11.24 4.45
N GLU A 54 14.63 -10.08 5.12
CA GLU A 54 15.34 -9.94 6.42
C GLU A 54 14.69 -10.72 7.57
N LEU A 55 13.38 -10.97 7.49
CA LEU A 55 12.60 -11.65 8.54
C LEU A 55 11.95 -12.92 7.99
N PRO A 56 12.60 -14.09 8.14
CA PRO A 56 12.08 -15.36 7.65
C PRO A 56 10.69 -15.72 8.19
N GLU A 57 10.36 -15.30 9.41
CA GLU A 57 9.05 -15.54 10.01
C GLU A 57 7.87 -14.91 9.25
N LEU A 58 8.13 -13.96 8.34
CA LEU A 58 7.08 -13.32 7.54
C LEU A 58 6.78 -14.08 6.24
N TRP A 59 7.64 -15.02 5.83
CA TRP A 59 7.54 -15.68 4.52
C TRP A 59 6.20 -16.40 4.33
N GLY A 60 5.73 -17.12 5.35
CA GLY A 60 4.43 -17.80 5.28
C GLY A 60 3.27 -16.82 5.03
N THR A 61 3.29 -15.65 5.66
CA THR A 61 2.24 -14.66 5.45
C THR A 61 2.39 -13.94 4.10
N LEU A 62 3.61 -13.57 3.74
CA LEU A 62 3.89 -12.71 2.58
C LEU A 62 3.97 -13.47 1.25
N PHE A 63 4.49 -14.69 1.23
CA PHE A 63 4.82 -15.40 -0.02
C PHE A 63 3.98 -16.66 -0.25
N GLN A 64 3.22 -17.14 0.73
CA GLN A 64 2.29 -18.23 0.48
C GLN A 64 1.27 -17.83 -0.58
N ASN A 65 1.12 -18.64 -1.63
CA ASN A 65 0.29 -18.37 -2.80
C ASN A 65 0.67 -17.09 -3.55
N PHE A 66 1.94 -16.68 -3.47
CA PHE A 66 2.45 -15.61 -4.32
C PHE A 66 2.42 -16.07 -5.78
N PRO A 67 1.85 -15.29 -6.71
CA PRO A 67 1.72 -15.70 -8.12
C PRO A 67 3.08 -16.02 -8.75
N GLU A 68 3.18 -17.16 -9.43
CA GLU A 68 4.42 -17.61 -10.08
C GLU A 68 4.87 -16.63 -11.16
N GLU A 69 3.92 -16.03 -11.88
CA GLU A 69 4.16 -15.05 -12.94
C GLU A 69 4.85 -13.78 -12.42
N LEU A 70 4.63 -13.46 -11.14
CA LEU A 70 5.28 -12.34 -10.46
C LEU A 70 6.71 -12.68 -10.03
N ASN A 71 7.03 -13.95 -9.87
CA ASN A 71 8.34 -14.45 -9.45
C ASN A 71 9.32 -14.71 -10.60
N GLU A 72 8.86 -14.73 -11.86
CA GLU A 72 9.68 -15.06 -13.04
C GLU A 72 10.98 -14.23 -13.21
N LYS A 73 11.06 -13.05 -12.59
CA LYS A 73 12.23 -12.15 -12.66
C LYS A 73 12.82 -11.83 -11.28
N ALA A 74 12.51 -12.64 -10.27
CA ALA A 74 13.12 -12.50 -8.95
C ALA A 74 14.61 -12.82 -9.03
N SER A 75 15.44 -11.96 -8.44
CA SER A 75 16.86 -12.24 -8.24
C SER A 75 17.02 -13.19 -7.05
N GLU A 76 18.03 -14.06 -7.08
CA GLU A 76 18.37 -14.90 -5.92
C GLU A 76 18.96 -14.10 -4.75
N THR A 77 19.42 -12.87 -5.01
CA THR A 77 20.20 -12.06 -4.06
C THR A 77 19.51 -10.78 -3.61
N GLU A 78 18.55 -10.27 -4.40
CA GLU A 78 17.85 -9.03 -4.10
C GLU A 78 16.34 -9.18 -4.30
N PRO A 79 15.51 -8.61 -3.40
CA PRO A 79 14.07 -8.62 -3.61
C PRO A 79 13.69 -7.87 -4.89
N SER A 80 12.81 -8.49 -5.66
CA SER A 80 12.20 -7.86 -6.83
C SER A 80 11.32 -6.67 -6.44
N LYS A 81 11.04 -5.80 -7.43
CA LYS A 81 10.16 -4.64 -7.25
C LYS A 81 8.74 -5.04 -6.84
N VAL A 82 8.26 -6.20 -7.30
CA VAL A 82 6.94 -6.72 -6.94
C VAL A 82 6.91 -7.19 -5.48
N GLU A 83 7.94 -7.91 -5.05
CA GLU A 83 8.07 -8.34 -3.64
C GLU A 83 8.13 -7.14 -2.71
N TRP A 84 8.90 -6.10 -3.07
CA TRP A 84 8.90 -4.83 -2.35
C TRP A 84 7.51 -4.21 -2.22
N ALA A 85 6.76 -4.12 -3.32
CA ALA A 85 5.43 -3.52 -3.32
C ALA A 85 4.42 -4.33 -2.49
N ALA A 86 4.43 -5.66 -2.61
CA ALA A 86 3.59 -6.55 -1.81
C ALA A 86 3.94 -6.46 -0.32
N TYR A 87 5.24 -6.52 0.00
CA TYR A 87 5.77 -6.42 1.36
C TYR A 87 5.34 -5.12 2.04
N LEU A 88 5.59 -3.98 1.39
CA LEU A 88 5.25 -2.68 1.93
C LEU A 88 3.73 -2.53 2.11
N SER A 89 2.92 -2.91 1.14
CA SER A 89 1.45 -2.84 1.31
C SER A 89 0.95 -3.65 2.49
N LEU A 90 1.40 -4.89 2.66
CA LEU A 90 0.93 -5.76 3.74
C LEU A 90 1.44 -5.34 5.12
N THR A 91 2.69 -4.90 5.21
CA THR A 91 3.26 -4.42 6.48
C THR A 91 2.65 -3.07 6.88
N LEU A 92 2.47 -2.14 5.94
CA LEU A 92 1.80 -0.85 6.18
C LEU A 92 0.33 -1.03 6.54
N TYR A 93 -0.38 -1.98 5.94
CA TYR A 93 -1.73 -2.34 6.37
C TYR A 93 -1.75 -2.84 7.81
N ALA A 94 -0.83 -3.73 8.17
CA ALA A 94 -0.74 -4.25 9.53
C ALA A 94 -0.41 -3.17 10.58
N LEU A 95 0.36 -2.15 10.19
CA LEU A 95 0.60 -0.95 10.99
C LEU A 95 -0.68 -0.11 11.13
N HIS A 96 -1.36 0.16 10.02
CA HIS A 96 -2.56 0.99 10.00
C HIS A 96 -3.70 0.39 10.82
N GLN A 97 -3.92 -0.92 10.70
CA GLN A 97 -4.96 -1.67 11.41
C GLN A 97 -4.68 -1.81 12.92
N GLN A 98 -3.49 -1.45 13.41
CA GLN A 98 -3.17 -1.56 14.83
C GLN A 98 -4.06 -0.63 15.67
N GLY A 99 -4.73 -1.20 16.66
CA GLY A 99 -5.65 -0.46 17.54
C GLY A 99 -7.06 -0.30 16.96
N HIS A 100 -7.30 -0.76 15.73
CA HIS A 100 -8.60 -0.74 15.07
C HIS A 100 -9.15 -2.15 14.96
N ASP A 101 -10.42 -2.33 15.30
CA ASP A 101 -11.12 -3.60 15.11
C ASP A 101 -11.30 -3.88 13.60
N ILE A 102 -10.87 -5.03 13.11
CA ILE A 102 -10.83 -5.31 11.66
C ILE A 102 -12.23 -5.47 11.05
N VAL A 103 -13.24 -5.75 11.86
CA VAL A 103 -14.62 -6.03 11.41
C VAL A 103 -15.41 -4.73 11.33
N THR A 104 -15.29 -3.90 12.37
CA THR A 104 -16.06 -2.65 12.50
C THR A 104 -15.29 -1.41 12.02
N ALA A 105 -13.96 -1.46 11.99
CA ALA A 105 -13.06 -0.36 11.62
C ALA A 105 -11.87 -0.87 10.78
N ASN A 106 -12.17 -1.49 9.63
CA ASN A 106 -11.12 -1.94 8.72
C ASN A 106 -10.42 -0.75 8.06
N MET A 107 -9.10 -0.68 8.20
CA MET A 107 -8.29 0.39 7.63
C MET A 107 -7.93 0.15 6.15
N ASN A 108 -8.31 -0.99 5.58
CA ASN A 108 -8.37 -1.18 4.14
C ASN A 108 -9.72 -0.69 3.60
N SER A 109 -9.70 0.35 2.78
CA SER A 109 -10.89 0.95 2.18
C SER A 109 -10.79 0.98 0.66
N ASP A 110 -11.55 0.11 -0.01
CA ASP A 110 -11.59 0.02 -1.47
C ASP A 110 -11.88 1.39 -2.10
N GLY A 111 -11.10 1.76 -3.11
CA GLY A 111 -11.29 3.00 -3.86
C GLY A 111 -10.56 4.23 -3.31
N VAL A 112 -10.17 4.24 -2.02
CA VAL A 112 -9.50 5.40 -1.40
C VAL A 112 -8.00 5.38 -1.73
N GLY A 113 -7.58 6.19 -2.70
CA GLY A 113 -6.16 6.36 -3.02
C GLY A 113 -5.43 7.25 -2.01
N ILE A 114 -4.09 7.16 -1.97
CA ILE A 114 -3.28 7.86 -0.97
C ILE A 114 -3.43 9.39 -1.04
N GLY A 115 -3.52 9.99 -2.22
CA GLY A 115 -3.74 11.44 -2.33
C GLY A 115 -5.08 11.86 -1.72
N THR A 116 -6.14 11.08 -1.94
CA THR A 116 -7.45 11.33 -1.36
C THR A 116 -7.45 11.11 0.15
N ALA A 117 -6.79 10.06 0.64
CA ALA A 117 -6.64 9.79 2.07
C ALA A 117 -5.91 10.94 2.78
N VAL A 118 -4.81 11.44 2.20
CA VAL A 118 -4.05 12.55 2.77
C VAL A 118 -4.81 13.86 2.70
N ARG A 119 -5.60 14.11 1.65
CA ARG A 119 -6.47 15.29 1.59
C ARG A 119 -7.48 15.34 2.73
N ARG A 120 -8.01 14.18 3.16
CA ARG A 120 -8.94 14.07 4.29
C ARG A 120 -8.28 14.35 5.65
N LEU A 121 -6.94 14.41 5.74
CA LEU A 121 -6.24 14.86 6.95
C LEU A 121 -6.25 16.38 7.11
N VAL A 122 -6.60 17.14 6.06
CA VAL A 122 -6.65 18.60 6.13
C VAL A 122 -7.98 19.01 6.79
N PRO A 123 -7.94 19.72 7.94
CA PRO A 123 -9.13 20.26 8.58
C PRO A 123 -9.94 21.18 7.67
N ASP A 124 -11.24 21.26 7.93
CA ASP A 124 -12.10 22.21 7.26
C ASP A 124 -11.64 23.66 7.53
N GLY A 125 -11.60 24.47 6.47
CA GLY A 125 -11.14 25.86 6.54
C GLY A 125 -9.61 26.03 6.48
N GLU A 126 -8.82 24.95 6.57
CA GLU A 126 -7.38 25.01 6.32
C GLU A 126 -7.09 24.91 4.80
N GLU A 127 -6.22 25.78 4.31
CA GLU A 127 -5.79 25.75 2.92
C GLU A 127 -5.00 24.46 2.64
N ALA A 128 -5.38 23.76 1.57
CA ALA A 128 -4.86 22.44 1.23
C ALA A 128 -3.33 22.41 1.15
N GLU A 129 -2.74 23.42 0.51
CA GLU A 129 -1.31 23.52 0.22
C GLU A 129 -0.49 23.98 1.43
N SER A 130 -1.12 24.71 2.34
CA SER A 130 -0.48 25.21 3.57
C SER A 130 -0.44 24.16 4.68
N SER A 131 -1.10 23.01 4.49
CA SER A 131 -1.23 21.98 5.52
C SER A 131 0.04 21.17 5.80
N SER A 132 0.19 20.73 7.05
CA SER A 132 1.29 19.84 7.43
C SER A 132 1.20 18.46 6.74
N ALA A 133 -0.01 18.00 6.44
CA ALA A 133 -0.28 16.79 5.70
C ALA A 133 0.25 16.89 4.26
N PHE A 134 0.00 18.03 3.59
CA PHE A 134 0.50 18.28 2.24
C PHE A 134 2.02 18.32 2.17
N ARG A 135 2.70 19.00 3.12
CA ARG A 135 4.18 19.02 3.15
C ARG A 135 4.76 17.61 3.24
N ARG A 136 4.23 16.76 4.12
CA ARG A 136 4.65 15.35 4.22
C ARG A 136 4.35 14.57 2.94
N PHE A 137 3.24 14.86 2.28
CA PHE A 137 2.87 14.25 1.01
C PHE A 137 3.81 14.63 -0.13
N GLN A 138 4.25 15.90 -0.19
CA GLN A 138 5.27 16.34 -1.14
C GLN A 138 6.61 15.66 -0.88
N THR A 139 7.01 15.51 0.39
CA THR A 139 8.21 14.74 0.75
C THR A 139 8.09 13.28 0.29
N LEU A 140 6.95 12.62 0.54
CA LEU A 140 6.70 11.27 0.01
C LEU A 140 6.83 11.24 -1.52
N ALA A 141 6.18 12.17 -2.23
CA ALA A 141 6.16 12.21 -3.68
C ALA A 141 7.51 12.53 -4.32
N THR A 142 8.47 13.06 -3.56
CA THR A 142 9.82 13.38 -4.03
C THR A 142 10.87 12.32 -3.67
N SER A 143 10.47 11.24 -2.99
CA SER A 143 11.35 10.12 -2.64
C SER A 143 12.12 9.61 -3.86
N SER A 144 13.43 9.42 -3.68
CA SER A 144 14.37 9.00 -4.73
C SER A 144 14.30 7.50 -5.03
N ASP A 145 13.98 6.69 -4.02
CA ASP A 145 13.86 5.24 -4.12
C ASP A 145 12.77 4.66 -3.19
N ILE A 146 12.60 3.33 -3.25
CA ILE A 146 11.56 2.62 -2.49
C ILE A 146 11.83 2.59 -0.98
N LYS A 147 13.10 2.64 -0.55
CA LYS A 147 13.48 2.64 0.86
C LYS A 147 13.16 3.99 1.49
N GLU A 148 13.53 5.08 0.82
CA GLU A 148 13.14 6.43 1.23
C GLU A 148 11.61 6.58 1.25
N LEU A 149 10.94 6.12 0.18
CA LEU A 149 9.49 6.12 0.10
C LEU A 149 8.84 5.35 1.27
N SER A 150 9.39 4.18 1.62
CA SER A 150 8.91 3.36 2.74
C SER A 150 9.00 4.09 4.09
N HIS A 151 10.02 4.93 4.27
CA HIS A 151 10.18 5.74 5.47
C HIS A 151 9.11 6.83 5.55
N HIS A 152 8.94 7.61 4.48
CA HIS A 152 7.99 8.72 4.46
C HIS A 152 6.54 8.24 4.54
N ILE A 153 6.19 7.18 3.81
CA ILE A 153 4.81 6.66 3.80
C ILE A 153 4.38 6.14 5.17
N ARG A 154 5.31 5.58 5.96
CA ARG A 154 5.03 5.13 7.33
C ARG A 154 4.48 6.26 8.20
N GLY A 155 5.08 7.45 8.12
CA GLY A 155 4.61 8.62 8.87
C GLY A 155 3.21 9.05 8.43
N ILE A 156 2.90 8.98 7.15
CA ILE A 156 1.56 9.26 6.62
C ILE A 156 0.54 8.23 7.13
N ILE A 157 0.85 6.93 7.08
CA ILE A 157 -0.04 5.88 7.59
C ILE A 157 -0.35 6.07 9.08
N GLN A 158 0.59 6.55 9.88
CA GLN A 158 0.34 6.85 11.29
C GLN A 158 -0.65 8.00 11.48
N LEU A 159 -0.58 9.04 10.65
CA LEU A 159 -1.55 10.15 10.67
C LEU A 159 -2.94 9.66 10.24
N LEU A 160 -3.02 8.85 9.19
CA LEU A 160 -4.27 8.25 8.72
C LEU A 160 -4.91 7.38 9.81
N SER A 161 -4.10 6.57 10.50
CA SER A 161 -4.56 5.71 11.59
C SER A 161 -5.16 6.52 12.75
N GLN A 162 -4.53 7.64 13.13
CA GLN A 162 -5.04 8.53 14.17
C GLN A 162 -6.37 9.18 13.79
N ALA A 163 -6.56 9.47 12.50
CA ALA A 163 -7.79 10.05 11.97
C ALA A 163 -8.85 9.00 11.58
N GLY A 164 -8.57 7.70 11.69
CA GLY A 164 -9.47 6.62 11.26
C GLY A 164 -9.74 6.61 9.75
N ILE A 165 -8.82 7.14 8.93
CA ILE A 165 -8.99 7.25 7.47
C ILE A 165 -8.38 6.02 6.79
N GLY A 166 -9.23 5.12 6.31
CA GLY A 166 -8.76 3.94 5.57
C GLY A 166 -8.13 4.24 4.20
N LEU A 167 -7.41 3.26 3.66
CA LEU A 167 -6.65 3.33 2.41
C LEU A 167 -6.82 2.06 1.58
N ASP A 168 -6.86 2.17 0.25
CA ASP A 168 -6.88 1.02 -0.66
C ASP A 168 -5.46 0.46 -0.83
N TYR A 169 -5.12 -0.59 -0.08
CA TYR A 169 -3.79 -1.19 -0.08
C TYR A 169 -3.47 -1.98 -1.35
N ALA A 170 -4.50 -2.46 -2.05
CA ALA A 170 -4.33 -3.11 -3.34
C ALA A 170 -3.90 -2.08 -4.39
N LYS A 171 -4.58 -0.93 -4.48
CA LYS A 171 -4.13 0.17 -5.35
C LYS A 171 -2.79 0.76 -4.92
N LEU A 172 -2.53 0.85 -3.61
CA LEU A 172 -1.22 1.28 -3.12
C LEU A 172 -0.12 0.35 -3.62
N SER A 173 -0.34 -0.96 -3.69
CA SER A 173 0.67 -1.89 -4.19
C SER A 173 1.04 -1.64 -5.66
N GLU A 174 0.07 -1.26 -6.49
CA GLU A 174 0.32 -0.87 -7.89
C GLU A 174 1.15 0.41 -7.96
N ASP A 175 0.80 1.42 -7.15
CA ASP A 175 1.52 2.68 -7.09
C ASP A 175 2.96 2.47 -6.62
N LEU A 176 3.18 1.66 -5.58
CA LEU A 176 4.50 1.30 -5.07
C LEU A 176 5.33 0.54 -6.10
N TYR A 177 4.72 -0.35 -6.88
CA TYR A 177 5.40 -1.04 -7.97
C TYR A 177 5.85 -0.07 -9.05
N HIS A 178 4.94 0.77 -9.55
CA HIS A 178 5.25 1.73 -10.62
C HIS A 178 6.21 2.85 -10.19
N TYR A 179 6.18 3.28 -8.93
CA TYR A 179 7.08 4.32 -8.43
C TYR A 179 8.56 3.89 -8.47
N GLN A 180 8.82 2.58 -8.46
CA GLN A 180 10.17 2.02 -8.53
C GLN A 180 10.82 2.12 -9.93
N PHE A 181 10.06 2.48 -10.97
CA PHE A 181 10.58 2.68 -12.33
C PHE A 181 10.60 4.17 -12.65
N GLU A 182 11.72 4.64 -13.20
CA GLU A 182 11.91 6.05 -13.56
C GLU A 182 10.83 6.54 -14.55
N ASP A 183 10.58 5.76 -15.61
CA ASP A 183 9.62 6.11 -16.67
C ASP A 183 8.16 6.23 -16.21
N SER A 184 7.77 5.57 -15.10
CA SER A 184 6.40 5.63 -14.57
C SER A 184 6.26 6.43 -13.28
N ARG A 185 7.36 6.84 -12.65
CA ARG A 185 7.35 7.54 -11.35
C ARG A 185 6.57 8.85 -11.42
N ASP A 186 6.78 9.64 -12.45
CA ASP A 186 6.07 10.91 -12.64
C ASP A 186 4.57 10.71 -12.91
N GLY A 187 4.20 9.60 -13.55
CA GLY A 187 2.81 9.18 -13.70
C GLY A 187 2.13 8.91 -12.35
N VAL A 188 2.83 8.24 -11.43
CA VAL A 188 2.35 8.01 -10.06
C VAL A 188 2.21 9.32 -9.30
N ARG A 189 3.20 10.22 -9.38
CA ARG A 189 3.15 11.56 -8.77
C ARG A 189 1.96 12.38 -9.27
N LEU A 190 1.72 12.36 -10.59
CA LEU A 190 0.57 13.04 -11.19
C LEU A 190 -0.76 12.43 -10.73
N LYS A 191 -0.88 11.10 -10.66
CA LYS A 191 -2.05 10.40 -10.13
C LYS A 191 -2.34 10.82 -8.68
N TRP A 192 -1.31 10.84 -7.84
CA TRP A 192 -1.38 11.27 -6.45
C TRP A 192 -1.81 12.74 -6.29
N GLY A 193 -1.24 13.65 -7.08
CA GLY A 193 -1.66 15.05 -7.11
C GLY A 193 -3.12 15.23 -7.52
N ARG A 194 -3.57 14.52 -8.57
CA ARG A 194 -4.98 14.52 -9.00
C ARG A 194 -5.91 13.97 -7.93
N GLN A 195 -5.52 12.93 -7.21
CA GLN A 195 -6.30 12.39 -6.09
C GLN A 195 -6.44 13.40 -4.94
N TYR A 196 -5.38 14.15 -4.65
CA TYR A 196 -5.34 15.14 -3.58
C TYR A 196 -6.18 16.38 -3.89
N PHE A 197 -6.05 16.93 -5.10
CA PHE A 197 -6.75 18.17 -5.50
C PHE A 197 -8.09 17.94 -6.19
N GLY A 198 -8.27 16.82 -6.89
CA GLY A 198 -9.47 16.55 -7.69
C GLY A 198 -10.60 15.83 -6.94
N GLY A 199 -10.36 15.36 -5.72
CA GLY A 199 -11.19 14.36 -5.05
C GLY A 199 -12.21 14.84 -4.00
N VAL A 200 -12.28 16.13 -3.67
CA VAL A 200 -13.33 16.63 -2.76
C VAL A 200 -14.49 17.16 -3.59
N LYS A 201 -15.29 16.28 -4.19
CA LYS A 201 -16.71 16.62 -4.32
C LYS A 201 -17.24 16.64 -2.90
N LYS A 202 -17.64 17.82 -2.40
CA LYS A 202 -18.48 17.91 -1.21
C LYS A 202 -19.60 16.89 -1.41
N MET A 203 -19.77 15.96 -0.46
CA MET A 203 -21.07 15.34 -0.32
C MET A 203 -21.97 16.50 0.12
N GLU A 204 -22.65 17.12 -0.86
CA GLU A 204 -23.80 17.95 -0.58
C GLU A 204 -24.76 17.02 0.16
N ASN A 205 -24.97 17.29 1.44
CA ASN A 205 -26.09 16.72 2.16
C ASN A 205 -27.33 17.18 1.39
N GLU A 206 -27.98 16.25 0.70
CA GLU A 206 -29.35 16.46 0.22
C GLU A 206 -30.21 16.67 1.48
N GLU A 207 -30.69 17.90 1.66
CA GLU A 207 -31.81 18.24 2.54
C GLU A 207 -33.11 17.56 2.08
#